data_AF-A0A7V1WA74-F1
#
_entry.id   AF-A0A7V1WA74-F1
#
_cell.length_a   1.000
_cell.length_b   1.000
_cell.length_c   1.000
_cell.angle_alpha   90.00
_cell.angle_beta   90.00
_cell.angle_gamma   90.00
#
_symmetry.space_group_name_H-M   'P 1'
#
loop_
_entity.id
_entity.type
_entity.pdbx_description
1 polymer ?
#
loop_
_entity_poly.entity_id
_entity_poly.type
_entity_poly.pdbx_seq_one_letter_code
_entity_poly.pdbx_strand_id
1 'polypeptide(L)' 'MTDHKVNIKKATASKMYADYKGNRYYFCCGGCPAQFKANPAKYSKNAHVKTPKKG' A
#
# COMPACT_ATOMS: atom_id res chain seq x y z
N MET A 1 -21.40 -2.61 -5.77
CA MET A 1 -20.45 -1.81 -6.58
C MET A 1 -19.22 -1.55 -5.71
N THR A 2 -18.45 -2.59 -5.39
CA THR A 2 -17.31 -2.44 -4.49
C THR A 2 -16.13 -2.00 -5.32
N ASP A 3 -16.01 -0.68 -5.42
CA ASP A 3 -14.82 0.07 -5.77
C ASP A 3 -13.56 -0.74 -5.43
N HIS A 4 -12.79 -1.09 -6.46
CA HIS A 4 -11.53 -1.83 -6.35
C HIS A 4 -10.42 -0.94 -5.75
N LYS A 5 -10.74 -0.09 -4.76
CA LYS A 5 -9.73 0.64 -4.00
C LYS A 5 -9.35 -0.14 -2.77
N VAL A 6 -8.04 -0.19 -2.55
CA VAL A 6 -7.43 -0.73 -1.35
C VAL A 6 -8.09 -0.11 -0.11
N ASN A 7 -8.70 -0.94 0.73
CA ASN A 7 -9.29 -0.49 1.98
C ASN A 7 -8.18 -0.22 3.02
N ILE A 8 -7.78 1.04 3.14
CA ILE A 8 -6.67 1.48 4.01
C ILE A 8 -6.90 1.10 5.48
N LYS A 9 -8.14 1.19 5.99
CA LYS A 9 -8.46 0.80 7.39
C LYS A 9 -8.15 -0.67 7.62
N LYS A 10 -8.64 -1.54 6.73
CA LYS A 10 -8.38 -2.99 6.82
C LYS A 10 -6.90 -3.30 6.65
N ALA A 11 -6.24 -2.66 5.68
CA ALA A 11 -4.82 -2.85 5.43
C ALA A 11 -3.96 -2.41 6.63
N THR A 12 -4.32 -1.32 7.31
CA THR A 12 -3.62 -0.88 8.53
C THR A 12 -3.83 -1.86 9.68
N ALA A 13 -5.07 -2.31 9.92
CA ALA A 13 -5.38 -3.27 10.97
C ALA A 13 -4.72 -4.64 10.72
N SER A 14 -4.65 -5.08 9.47
CA SER A 14 -4.03 -6.35 9.07
C SER A 14 -2.54 -6.24 8.73
N LYS A 15 -1.90 -5.09 8.99
CA LYS A 15 -0.47 -4.87 8.71
C LYS A 15 -0.06 -5.12 7.25
N MET A 16 -1.00 -4.93 6.32
CA MET A 16 -0.82 -5.09 4.86
C MET A 16 -0.34 -3.77 4.24
N TYR A 17 0.75 -3.21 4.78
CA TYR A 17 1.36 -1.97 4.29
C TYR A 17 2.90 -2.07 4.28
N ALA A 18 3.54 -1.21 3.48
CA ALA A 18 5.00 -1.07 3.45
C ALA A 18 5.39 0.40 3.31
N ASP A 19 6.39 0.82 4.07
CA ASP A 19 6.95 2.17 4.00
C ASP A 19 8.13 2.19 3.04
N TYR A 20 8.11 3.10 2.06
CA TYR A 20 9.18 3.25 1.06
C TYR A 20 9.34 4.70 0.62
N LYS A 21 10.57 5.22 0.69
CA LYS A 21 10.92 6.62 0.36
C LYS A 21 10.00 7.65 1.04
N GLY A 22 9.67 7.44 2.32
CA GLY A 22 8.78 8.32 3.08
C GLY A 22 7.29 8.25 2.71
N ASN A 23 6.91 7.32 1.82
CA ASN A 23 5.52 7.06 1.45
C ASN A 23 5.08 5.71 2.01
N ARG A 24 3.87 5.64 2.56
CA ARG A 24 3.26 4.39 3.01
C ARG A 24 2.37 3.83 1.90
N TYR A 25 2.69 2.62 1.47
CA TYR A 25 1.96 1.87 0.46
C TYR A 25 1.05 0.86 1.15
N TYR A 26 -0.24 0.90 0.84
CA TYR A 26 -1.22 -0.05 1.36
C TYR A 26 -1.56 -1.08 0.29
N PHE A 27 -1.79 -2.31 0.72
CA PHE A 27 -2.13 -3.41 -0.16
C PHE A 27 -3.44 -4.07 0.25
N CYS A 28 -4.15 -4.63 -0.73
CA CYS A 28 -5.38 -5.38 -0.49
C CYS A 28 -5.12 -6.78 0.10
N CYS A 29 -3.88 -7.25 0.07
CA CYS A 29 -3.49 -8.62 0.37
C CYS A 29 -2.20 -8.70 1.21
N GLY A 30 -2.09 -9.71 2.07
CA GLY A 30 -0.90 -9.92 2.92
C GLY A 30 0.36 -10.34 2.17
N GLY A 31 0.23 -10.94 0.98
CA GLY A 31 1.38 -11.32 0.13
C GLY A 31 2.00 -10.15 -0.65
N CYS A 32 1.19 -9.13 -0.91
CA CYS A 32 1.55 -7.94 -1.67
C CYS A 32 2.72 -7.13 -1.05
N PRO A 33 2.79 -6.87 0.28
CA PRO A 33 3.92 -6.16 0.87
C PRO A 33 5.25 -6.91 0.74
N ALA A 34 5.26 -8.25 0.73
CA ALA A 34 6.49 -9.03 0.52
C ALA A 34 7.03 -8.85 -0.91
N GLN A 35 6.15 -8.90 -1.91
CA GLN A 35 6.50 -8.63 -3.30
C GLN A 35 6.96 -7.19 -3.51
N PHE A 36 6.30 -6.25 -2.83
CA PHE A 36 6.69 -4.84 -2.84
C PHE A 36 8.08 -4.63 -2.25
N LYS A 37 8.43 -5.27 -1.13
CA LYS A 37 9.78 -5.20 -0.56
C LYS A 37 10.84 -5.79 -1.48
N ALA A 38 10.51 -6.86 -2.21
CA ALA A 38 11.41 -7.47 -3.17
C ALA A 38 11.68 -6.57 -4.39
N ASN A 39 10.68 -5.81 -4.87
CA ASN A 39 10.81 -4.97 -6.06
C ASN A 39 10.06 -3.62 -5.96
N PRO A 40 10.40 -2.75 -5.01
CA PRO A 40 9.62 -1.56 -4.71
C PRO A 40 9.61 -0.57 -5.88
N ALA A 41 10.68 -0.52 -6.68
CA ALA A 41 10.77 0.33 -7.87
C ALA A 41 9.74 -0.06 -8.95
N LYS A 42 9.40 -1.35 -9.08
CA LYS A 42 8.41 -1.85 -10.05
C LYS A 42 6.99 -1.44 -9.65
N TYR A 43 6.69 -1.49 -8.35
CA TYR A 43 5.36 -1.20 -7.82
C TYR A 43 5.15 0.29 -7.50
N SER A 44 6.22 1.06 -7.27
CA SER A 44 6.16 2.51 -7.04
C SER A 44 5.68 3.28 -8.29
N LYS A 45 5.83 2.69 -9.50
CA LYS A 45 5.33 3.24 -10.76
C LYS A 45 3.80 3.11 -10.95
N ASN A 46 3.16 2.18 -10.26
CA ASN A 46 1.70 2.06 -10.30
C ASN A 46 1.06 3.08 -9.36
N ALA A 47 -0.21 3.41 -9.63
CA ALA A 47 -1.01 4.35 -8.84
C ALA A 47 -1.04 3.95 -7.36
N HIS A 48 -0.13 4.52 -6.58
CA HIS A 48 -0.14 4.42 -5.13
C HIS A 48 -1.06 5.51 -4.60
N VAL A 49 -1.87 5.16 -3.60
CA VAL A 49 -2.55 6.19 -2.80
C VAL A 49 -1.45 6.92 -2.04
N LYS A 50 -1.10 8.14 -2.47
CA LYS A 50 -0.31 9.05 -1.65
C LYS A 50 -1.08 9.19 -0.35
N THR A 51 -0.53 8.67 0.74
CA THR A 51 -1.17 8.81 2.05
C THR A 51 -1.46 10.29 2.26
N PRO A 52 -2.71 10.70 2.56
CA PRO A 52 -2.93 12.05 3.02
C PRO A 52 -2.12 12.19 4.31
N LYS A 53 -1.08 13.03 4.24
CA LYS A 53 -0.32 13.49 5.40
C LYS A 53 -1.36 14.09 6.34
N LYS A 54 -1.79 13.33 7.35
CA LYS A 54 -2.65 13.85 8.41
C LYS A 54 -1.74 14.81 9.18
N GLY A 55 -1.95 16.10 8.96
CA GLY A 55 -1.38 17.17 9.76
C GLY A 55 -1.87 17.09 11.20
#